data_AF-A0A3E0E2J9-F1
#
_entry.id   AF-A0A3E0E2J9-F1
#
_cell.length_a   1.000
_cell.length_b   1.000
_cell.length_c   1.000
_cell.angle_alpha   90.00
_cell.angle_beta   90.00
_cell.angle_gamma   90.00
#
_symmetry.space_group_name_H-M   'P 1'
#
loop_
_entity.id
_entity.type
_entity.pdbx_description
1 polymer ?
#
loop_
_entity_poly.entity_id
_entity_poly.type
_entity_poly.pdbx_seq_one_letter_code
_entity_poly.pdbx_strand_id
1 'polypeptide(L)' 'MKLQVLHDSDGNNSGVYIPAQEWDLIKKQYPDIEEITDDIPDWQKEILSSRIEAISKNPEKVKPIKGLFDALDKKVKK' A
#
# COMPACT_ATOMS: atom_id res chain seq x y z
N MET A 1 -4.93 -16.27 13.88
CA MET A 1 -3.60 -15.69 13.62
C MET A 1 -2.78 -15.72 14.89
N LYS A 2 -1.83 -16.66 15.01
CA LYS A 2 -0.93 -16.78 16.17
C LYS A 2 0.51 -16.46 15.76
N LEU A 3 0.78 -15.17 15.65
CA LEU A 3 2.11 -14.64 15.34
C LEU A 3 3.04 -14.80 16.54
N GLN A 4 4.25 -15.26 16.30
CA GLN A 4 5.34 -15.26 17.29
C GLN A 4 6.50 -14.46 16.73
N VAL A 5 7.05 -13.54 17.53
CA VAL A 5 8.25 -12.78 17.16
C VAL A 5 9.47 -13.65 17.44
N LEU A 6 10.38 -13.71 16.48
CA LEU A 6 11.66 -14.37 16.61
C LEU A 6 12.72 -13.32 16.93
N HIS A 7 13.63 -13.66 17.84
CA HIS A 7 14.75 -12.82 18.23
C HIS A 7 16.06 -13.42 17.71
N ASP A 8 17.00 -12.57 17.29
CA ASP A 8 18.37 -13.00 16.98
C ASP A 8 19.17 -13.28 18.26
N SER A 9 20.46 -13.62 18.10
CA SER A 9 21.38 -13.88 19.23
C SER A 9 21.57 -12.68 20.15
N ASP A 10 21.32 -11.48 19.65
CA ASP A 10 21.51 -10.21 20.37
C ASP A 10 20.19 -9.73 21.01
N GLY A 11 19.10 -10.47 20.82
CA GLY A 11 17.77 -10.16 21.34
C GLY A 11 16.93 -9.24 20.44
N ASN A 12 17.44 -8.84 19.27
CA ASN A 12 16.72 -7.97 18.35
C ASN A 12 15.68 -8.77 17.56
N ASN A 13 14.59 -8.11 17.18
CA ASN A 13 13.55 -8.72 16.35
C ASN A 13 14.13 -9.10 14.98
N SER A 14 14.19 -10.39 14.69
CA SER A 14 14.78 -10.94 13.46
C SER A 14 13.74 -11.48 12.49
N GLY A 15 12.53 -11.77 12.96
CA GLY A 15 11.46 -12.24 12.11
C GLY A 15 10.17 -12.56 12.85
N VAL A 16 9.24 -13.17 12.13
CA VAL A 16 7.99 -13.68 12.68
C VAL A 16 7.74 -15.10 12.20
N TYR A 17 7.14 -15.91 13.06
CA TYR A 17 6.63 -17.22 12.72
C TYR A 17 5.13 -17.16 12.48
N ILE A 18 4.70 -17.68 11.32
CA ILE A 18 3.30 -17.84 10.94
C ILE A 18 3.05 -19.35 10.73
N PRO A 19 2.03 -19.95 11.38
CA PRO A 19 1.65 -21.34 11.12
C PRO A 19 1.28 -21.55 9.63
N ALA A 20 1.70 -22.68 9.05
CA ALA A 20 1.52 -22.95 7.62
C ALA A 20 0.07 -22.80 7.13
N GLN A 21 -0.91 -23.28 7.89
CA GLN A 21 -2.33 -23.14 7.55
C GLN A 21 -2.78 -21.67 7.46
N GLU A 22 -2.23 -20.80 8.33
CA GLU A 22 -2.52 -19.37 8.30
C GLU A 22 -1.81 -18.70 7.13
N TRP A 23 -0.56 -19.10 6.83
CA TRP A 23 0.17 -18.64 5.66
C TRP A 23 -0.57 -18.96 4.34
N ASP A 24 -1.13 -20.17 4.22
CA ASP A 24 -1.90 -20.56 3.03
C ASP A 24 -3.18 -19.73 2.85
N LEU A 25 -3.83 -19.31 3.94
CA LEU A 25 -4.98 -18.40 3.87
C LEU A 25 -4.57 -17.00 3.41
N ILE A 26 -3.41 -16.51 3.87
CA ILE A 26 -2.87 -15.23 3.44
C ILE A 26 -2.58 -15.26 1.93
N LYS A 27 -1.92 -16.31 1.43
CA LYS A 27 -1.62 -16.46 0.00
C LYS A 27 -2.86 -16.57 -0.87
N LYS A 28 -3.95 -17.14 -0.37
CA LYS A 28 -5.23 -17.16 -1.10
C LYS A 28 -5.82 -15.76 -1.25
N GLN A 29 -5.64 -14.90 -0.26
CA GLN A 29 -6.15 -13.53 -0.28
C GLN A 29 -5.23 -12.57 -1.06
N TYR A 30 -3.92 -12.83 -1.03
CA TYR A 30 -2.87 -12.05 -1.68
C TYR A 30 -1.96 -13.00 -2.46
N PRO A 31 -2.35 -13.39 -3.69
CA PRO A 31 -1.61 -14.38 -4.49
C PRO A 31 -0.18 -13.97 -4.84
N ASP A 32 0.08 -12.66 -4.83
CA ASP A 32 1.32 -11.99 -5.16
C ASP A 32 2.23 -11.74 -3.92
N ILE A 33 1.83 -12.18 -2.72
CA ILE A 33 2.56 -11.86 -1.49
C ILE A 33 3.99 -12.44 -1.42
N GLU A 34 4.27 -13.52 -2.16
CA GLU A 34 5.62 -14.10 -2.26
C GLU A 34 6.46 -13.43 -3.37
N GLU A 35 5.84 -12.64 -4.24
CA GLU A 35 6.51 -11.88 -5.30
C GLU A 35 6.96 -10.52 -4.77
N ILE A 36 8.00 -10.52 -3.94
CA ILE A 36 8.66 -9.29 -3.51
C ILE A 36 9.49 -8.78 -4.69
N THR A 37 8.88 -7.91 -5.49
CA THR A 37 9.57 -7.18 -6.57
C THR A 37 9.58 -5.69 -6.26
N ASP A 38 10.69 -5.02 -6.53
CA ASP A 38 10.76 -3.56 -6.44
C ASP A 38 10.05 -2.86 -7.62
N ASP A 39 9.51 -3.64 -8.57
CA ASP A 39 8.85 -3.09 -9.75
C ASP A 39 7.35 -2.92 -9.49
N ILE A 40 6.81 -1.81 -10.00
CA ILE A 40 5.37 -1.54 -9.91
C ILE A 40 4.64 -2.31 -11.03
N PRO A 41 3.49 -2.95 -10.75
CA PRO A 41 2.70 -3.61 -11.79
C PRO A 41 2.36 -2.68 -12.95
N ASP A 42 2.27 -3.22 -14.17
CA ASP A 42 2.05 -2.44 -15.39
C ASP A 42 0.79 -1.56 -15.34
N TRP A 43 -0.31 -2.08 -14.75
CA TRP A 43 -1.53 -1.29 -14.58
C TRP A 43 -1.31 -0.05 -13.70
N GLN A 44 -0.39 -0.10 -12.73
CA GLN A 44 -0.01 1.08 -11.93
C GLN A 44 0.82 2.05 -12.76
N LYS A 45 1.76 1.55 -13.58
CA LYS A 45 2.55 2.36 -14.53
C LYS A 45 1.63 3.10 -15.50
N GLU A 46 0.60 2.45 -16.02
CA GLU A 46 -0.40 3.04 -16.92
C GLU A 46 -1.19 4.16 -16.24
N ILE A 47 -1.67 3.95 -15.01
CA ILE A 47 -2.36 4.99 -14.23
C ILE A 47 -1.46 6.20 -13.99
N LEU A 48 -0.20 5.97 -13.61
CA LEU A 48 0.76 7.04 -13.39
C LEU A 48 1.02 7.83 -14.68
N SER A 49 1.22 7.12 -15.79
CA SER A 49 1.45 7.73 -17.11
C SER A 49 0.26 8.60 -17.53
N SER A 50 -0.97 8.09 -17.38
CA SER A 50 -2.20 8.84 -17.67
C SER A 50 -2.33 10.09 -16.78
N ARG A 51 -1.99 9.98 -15.50
CA ARG A 51 -2.02 11.12 -14.57
C ARG A 51 -0.99 12.18 -14.95
N ILE A 52 0.24 11.79 -15.27
CA ILE A 52 1.30 12.72 -15.70
C ILE A 52 0.86 13.47 -16.97
N GLU A 53 0.30 12.76 -17.95
CA GLU A 53 -0.20 13.37 -19.18
C GLU A 53 -1.37 14.35 -18.89
N ALA A 54 -2.32 13.96 -18.04
CA ALA A 54 -3.45 14.82 -17.67
C ALA A 54 -2.99 16.10 -16.95
N ILE A 55 -1.97 16.00 -16.08
CA ILE A 55 -1.36 17.15 -15.40
C ILE A 55 -0.63 18.03 -16.40
N SER A 56 0.12 17.44 -17.34
CA SER A 56 0.83 18.21 -18.38
C SER A 56 -0.14 19.01 -19.26
N LYS A 57 -1.31 18.45 -19.60
CA LYS A 57 -2.36 19.14 -20.37
C LYS A 57 -3.10 20.21 -19.57
N ASN A 58 -3.18 20.06 -18.24
CA ASN A 58 -3.94 20.97 -17.38
C ASN A 58 -3.32 21.04 -15.97
N PRO A 59 -2.23 21.80 -15.78
CA PRO A 59 -1.52 21.88 -14.52
C PRO A 59 -2.37 22.51 -13.40
N GLU A 60 -3.26 23.44 -13.75
CA GLU A 60 -4.09 24.21 -12.81
C GLU A 60 -5.12 23.37 -12.06
N LYS A 61 -5.45 22.17 -12.57
CA LYS A 61 -6.30 21.18 -11.90
C LYS A 61 -5.61 20.48 -10.72
N VAL A 62 -4.27 20.51 -10.65
CA VAL A 62 -3.56 19.98 -9.49
C VAL A 62 -3.70 20.99 -8.35
N LYS A 63 -4.31 20.55 -7.25
CA LYS A 63 -4.50 21.36 -6.05
C LYS A 63 -3.84 20.67 -4.85
N PRO A 64 -3.37 21.43 -3.84
CA PRO A 64 -2.90 20.86 -2.59
C PRO A 64 -3.98 20.00 -1.93
N ILE A 65 -3.59 18.82 -1.44
CA ILE A 65 -4.51 17.86 -0.82
C ILE A 65 -5.24 18.44 0.41
N LYS A 66 -4.66 19.45 1.07
CA LYS A 66 -5.29 20.16 2.21
C LYS A 66 -6.71 20.63 1.89
N GLY A 67 -6.94 21.17 0.70
CA GLY A 67 -8.27 21.65 0.30
C GLY A 67 -9.33 20.53 0.21
N LEU A 68 -8.90 19.30 -0.11
CA LEU A 68 -9.78 18.12 -0.08
C LEU A 68 -10.16 17.76 1.35
N PHE A 69 -9.21 17.70 2.28
CA PHE A 69 -9.49 17.41 3.69
C PHE A 69 -10.42 18.46 4.32
N ASP A 70 -10.16 19.74 4.07
CA ASP A 70 -11.02 20.83 4.54
C ASP A 70 -12.47 20.69 4.03
N ALA A 71 -12.65 20.20 2.79
CA ALA A 71 -13.97 19.98 2.19
C ALA A 71 -14.69 18.76 2.78
N LEU A 72 -13.97 17.69 3.09
CA LEU A 72 -14.51 16.48 3.72
C LEU A 72 -14.93 16.77 5.17
N ASP A 73 -14.10 17.46 5.95
CA ASP A 73 -14.40 17.82 7.33
C ASP A 73 -15.65 18.70 7.45
N LYS A 74 -15.86 19.61 6.49
CA LYS A 74 -17.07 20.44 6.42
C LYS A 74 -18.34 19.63 6.13
N LYS A 75 -18.23 18.51 5.41
CA LYS A 75 -19.37 17.63 5.10
C LYS A 75 -19.76 16.73 6.26
N VAL A 76 -18.80 16.32 7.10
CA VAL A 76 -19.06 15.47 8.27
C VAL A 76 -19.72 16.26 9.42
N LYS A 77 -19.57 17.59 9.44
CA LYS A 77 -20.14 18.49 10.45
C LYS A 77 -21.54 19.04 10.11
N LYS A 78 -22.17 18.56 9.03
CA LYS A 78 -23.54 18.90 8.62
C LYS A 78 -24.44 17.68 8.76
#